data_AF-A0A315R1W8-F1
#
_entry.id   AF-A0A315R1W8-F1
#
_cell.length_a   1.000
_cell.length_b   1.000
_cell.length_c   1.000
_cell.angle_alpha   90.00
_cell.angle_beta   90.00
_cell.angle_gamma   90.00
#
_symmetry.space_group_name_H-M   'P 1'
#
loop_
_entity.id
_entity.type
_entity.pdbx_description
1 polymer ?
#
loop_
_entity_poly.entity_id
_entity_poly.type
_entity_poly.pdbx_seq_one_letter_code
_entity_poly.pdbx_strand_id
1 'polypeptide(L)'
;MGETFLGYIGGDDFVIITAAEDDEYLAELIIEKFDLGICRFFKSKDLLRGYLVCPDRQHKIVNTPLTSISIAIVSNSDRKLKNHLEISDRAAELKKRVKEMPGSNFIKDRRMEKTNGEFELC
;
A
#
# COMPACT_ATOMS: atom_id res chain seq x y z
N MET A 1 -6.39 -12.51 -19.54
CA MET A 1 -6.60 -11.75 -18.29
C MET A 1 -7.41 -12.62 -17.37
N GLY A 2 -6.80 -13.07 -16.27
CA GLY A 2 -7.56 -13.73 -15.20
C GLY A 2 -8.54 -12.76 -14.55
N GLU A 3 -9.51 -13.27 -13.80
CA GLU A 3 -10.44 -12.42 -13.06
C GLU A 3 -9.69 -11.65 -11.97
N THR A 4 -9.85 -10.33 -11.94
CA THR A 4 -9.39 -9.48 -10.83
C THR A 4 -10.56 -9.26 -9.88
N PHE A 5 -10.34 -9.57 -8.61
CA PHE A 5 -11.32 -9.38 -7.54
C PHE A 5 -10.99 -8.13 -6.73
N LEU A 6 -12.01 -7.30 -6.45
CA LEU A 6 -11.94 -6.17 -5.54
C LEU A 6 -12.84 -6.43 -4.33
N GLY A 7 -12.25 -6.48 -3.14
CA GLY A 7 -12.95 -6.60 -1.87
C GLY A 7 -12.85 -5.33 -1.05
N TYR A 8 -13.91 -5.01 -0.31
CA TYR A 8 -13.91 -3.96 0.71
C TYR A 8 -13.69 -4.59 2.09
N ILE A 9 -12.72 -4.08 2.85
CA ILE A 9 -12.41 -4.58 4.20
C ILE A 9 -13.15 -3.74 5.25
N GLY A 10 -13.12 -2.41 5.11
CA GLY A 10 -13.70 -1.48 6.08
C GLY A 10 -12.98 -0.14 6.13
N GLY A 11 -13.70 0.95 6.41
CA GLY A 11 -13.12 2.29 6.46
C GLY A 11 -12.61 2.74 5.09
N ASP A 12 -11.32 3.03 5.00
CA ASP A 12 -10.59 3.37 3.77
C ASP A 12 -9.84 2.17 3.15
N ASP A 13 -10.00 0.97 3.70
CA ASP A 13 -9.23 -0.21 3.32
C ASP A 13 -9.93 -1.14 2.32
N PHE A 14 -9.19 -1.49 1.25
CA PHE A 14 -9.60 -2.39 0.17
C PHE A 14 -8.56 -3.49 -0.04
N VAL A 15 -8.98 -4.60 -0.64
CA VAL A 15 -8.11 -5.69 -1.10
C VAL A 15 -8.34 -5.97 -2.58
N ILE A 16 -7.26 -6.18 -3.32
CA ILE A 16 -7.30 -6.60 -4.72
C ILE A 16 -6.59 -7.94 -4.83
N ILE A 17 -7.23 -8.89 -5.50
CA ILE A 17 -6.62 -10.18 -5.87
C ILE A 17 -6.57 -10.21 -7.39
N THR A 18 -5.37 -10.33 -7.94
CA THR A 18 -5.12 -10.23 -9.38
C THR A 18 -4.00 -11.19 -9.79
N ALA A 19 -3.72 -11.29 -11.09
CA ALA A 19 -2.60 -12.07 -11.59
C ALA A 19 -1.28 -11.42 -11.16
N ALA A 20 -0.27 -12.24 -10.87
CA ALA A 20 0.98 -11.75 -10.33
C ALA A 20 1.79 -10.91 -11.33
N GLU A 21 1.55 -11.09 -12.64
CA GLU A 21 2.08 -10.23 -13.70
C GLU A 21 1.46 -8.83 -13.75
N ASP A 22 0.27 -8.63 -13.18
CA ASP A 22 -0.48 -7.38 -13.23
C ASP A 22 -0.31 -6.52 -11.96
N ASP A 23 0.34 -7.04 -10.91
CA ASP A 23 0.31 -6.47 -9.56
C ASP A 23 0.93 -5.07 -9.43
N GLU A 24 2.16 -4.88 -9.90
CA GLU A 24 2.87 -3.58 -9.88
C GLU A 24 2.21 -2.59 -10.86
N TYR A 25 1.80 -3.05 -12.05
CA TYR A 25 1.10 -2.22 -13.03
C TYR A 25 -0.22 -1.66 -12.47
N LEU A 26 -1.02 -2.51 -11.82
CA LEU A 26 -2.27 -2.08 -11.20
C LEU A 26 -2.02 -1.11 -10.04
N ALA A 27 -0.98 -1.31 -9.23
CA ALA A 27 -0.63 -0.39 -8.16
C ALA A 27 -0.25 1.01 -8.69
N GLU A 28 0.57 1.08 -9.73
CA GLU A 28 0.93 2.34 -10.40
C GLU A 28 -0.31 3.04 -10.97
N LEU A 29 -1.17 2.31 -11.68
CA LEU A 29 -2.40 2.84 -12.24
C LEU A 29 -3.35 3.38 -11.16
N ILE A 30 -3.50 2.66 -10.04
CA ILE A 30 -4.33 3.09 -8.91
C ILE A 30 -3.77 4.38 -8.31
N ILE A 31 -2.46 4.46 -8.09
CA ILE A 31 -1.80 5.67 -7.56
C ILE A 31 -2.04 6.86 -8.51
N GLU A 32 -1.81 6.68 -9.81
CA GLU A 32 -2.03 7.74 -10.81
C GLU A 32 -3.48 8.26 -10.78
N LYS A 33 -4.46 7.35 -10.80
CA LYS A 33 -5.88 7.73 -10.79
C LYS A 33 -6.30 8.32 -9.45
N PHE A 34 -5.75 7.84 -8.34
CA PHE A 34 -6.02 8.37 -7.01
C PHE A 34 -5.48 9.79 -6.88
N ASP A 35 -4.22 10.05 -7.25
CA ASP A 35 -3.58 11.35 -7.11
C ASP A 35 -4.24 12.43 -8.00
N LEU A 36 -4.57 12.08 -9.24
CA LEU A 36 -5.37 12.95 -10.11
C LEU A 36 -6.76 13.21 -9.53
N GLY A 37 -7.37 12.16 -8.97
CA GLY A 37 -8.72 12.21 -8.47
C GLY A 37 -8.88 12.95 -7.15
N ILE A 38 -7.91 12.85 -6.24
CA ILE A 38 -8.02 13.40 -4.90
C ILE A 38 -7.90 14.92 -4.91
N CYS A 39 -7.21 15.49 -5.91
CA CYS A 39 -7.02 16.93 -6.06
C CYS A 39 -8.33 17.73 -6.09
N ARG A 40 -9.42 17.14 -6.62
CA ARG A 40 -10.74 17.79 -6.71
C ARG A 40 -11.39 18.07 -5.35
N PHE A 41 -10.89 17.48 -4.27
CA PHE A 41 -11.40 17.63 -2.91
C PHE A 41 -10.62 18.69 -2.10
N PHE A 42 -9.59 19.31 -2.69
CA PHE A 42 -8.77 20.31 -2.03
C PHE A 42 -8.94 21.69 -2.66
N LYS A 43 -8.75 22.74 -1.85
CA LYS A 43 -8.72 24.12 -2.36
C LYS A 43 -7.40 24.33 -3.08
N SER A 44 -7.39 25.17 -4.12
CA SER A 44 -6.18 25.47 -4.90
C SER A 44 -5.00 25.95 -4.02
N LYS A 45 -5.30 26.68 -2.94
CA LYS A 45 -4.27 27.14 -1.97
C LYS A 45 -3.60 25.99 -1.21
N ASP A 46 -4.33 24.92 -0.92
CA ASP A 46 -3.83 23.78 -0.15
C ASP A 46 -3.05 22.85 -1.08
N LEU A 47 -3.51 22.69 -2.32
CA LEU A 47 -2.76 22.01 -3.40
C LEU A 47 -1.40 22.69 -3.65
N LEU A 48 -1.38 24.02 -3.76
CA LEU A 48 -0.14 24.77 -3.98
C LEU A 48 0.87 24.62 -2.83
N ARG A 49 0.37 24.46 -1.60
CA ARG A 49 1.21 24.30 -0.40
C ARG A 49 1.63 22.84 -0.17
N GLY A 50 0.87 21.87 -0.67
CA GLY A 50 1.10 20.45 -0.44
C GLY A 50 0.63 19.95 0.93
N TYR A 51 -0.15 20.73 1.68
CA TYR A 51 -0.69 20.34 2.98
C TYR A 51 -1.97 21.10 3.34
N LEU A 52 -2.79 20.47 4.19
CA LEU A 52 -3.93 21.06 4.86
C LEU A 52 -3.51 21.77 6.14
N VAL A 53 -4.11 22.92 6.42
CA VAL A 53 -4.00 23.62 7.70
C VAL A 53 -5.31 23.43 8.46
N CYS A 54 -5.30 22.54 9.45
CA CYS A 54 -6.48 22.19 10.23
C CYS A 54 -6.12 21.91 11.70
N PRO A 55 -7.08 22.06 12.63
CA PRO A 55 -6.88 21.64 14.01
C PRO A 55 -6.74 20.12 14.10
N ASP A 56 -5.78 19.66 14.89
CA ASP A 56 -5.69 18.26 15.30
C ASP A 56 -6.76 17.92 16.37
N ARG A 57 -6.72 16.68 16.88
CA ARG A 57 -7.64 16.21 17.93
C ARG A 57 -7.48 16.94 19.27
N GLN A 58 -6.40 17.70 19.44
CA GLN A 58 -6.10 18.52 20.61
C GLN A 58 -6.37 20.02 20.35
N HIS A 59 -7.07 20.36 19.25
CA HIS A 59 -7.37 21.71 18.80
C HIS A 59 -6.14 22.56 18.44
N LYS A 60 -4.98 21.93 18.23
CA LYS A 60 -3.77 22.63 17.77
C LYS A 60 -3.77 22.71 16.24
N ILE A 61 -3.51 23.89 15.69
CA ILE A 61 -3.34 24.04 14.25
C ILE A 61 -2.07 23.31 13.80
N VAL A 62 -2.23 22.36 12.89
CA VAL A 62 -1.13 21.56 12.32
C VAL A 62 -1.19 21.57 10.81
N ASN A 63 -0.04 21.34 10.18
CA ASN A 63 0.06 21.09 8.76
C ASN A 63 0.01 19.58 8.54
N THR A 64 -1.04 19.10 7.88
CA THR A 64 -1.21 17.69 7.53
C THR A 64 -0.97 17.51 6.04
N PRO A 65 -0.12 16.56 5.59
CA PRO A 65 0.05 16.28 4.17
C PRO A 65 -1.30 16.04 3.46
N LEU A 66 -1.34 16.30 2.15
CA LEU A 66 -2.51 15.93 1.36
C LEU A 66 -2.75 14.41 1.43
N THR A 67 -4.02 14.02 1.35
CA THR A 67 -4.43 12.62 1.36
C THR A 67 -3.75 11.86 0.21
N SER A 68 -3.17 10.71 0.54
CA SER A 68 -2.46 9.81 -0.37
C SER A 68 -2.93 8.38 -0.15
N ILE A 69 -2.55 7.46 -1.05
CA ILE A 69 -2.88 6.05 -0.98
C ILE A 69 -1.62 5.19 -0.74
N SER A 70 -1.72 4.21 0.16
CA SER A 70 -0.65 3.27 0.46
C SER A 70 -1.05 1.86 0.03
N ILE A 71 -0.27 1.23 -0.85
CA ILE A 71 -0.56 -0.11 -1.40
C ILE A 71 0.51 -1.11 -0.98
N ALA A 72 0.10 -2.22 -0.37
CA ALA A 72 0.98 -3.33 -0.01
C ALA A 72 0.70 -4.53 -0.93
N ILE A 73 1.73 -5.01 -1.63
CA ILE A 73 1.62 -6.13 -2.57
C ILE A 73 2.28 -7.36 -1.96
N VAL A 74 1.49 -8.41 -1.74
CA VAL A 74 1.96 -9.75 -1.38
C VAL A 74 1.72 -10.66 -2.58
N SER A 75 2.82 -11.10 -3.19
CA SER A 75 2.76 -11.93 -4.40
C SER A 75 3.32 -13.33 -4.15
N ASN A 76 2.82 -14.28 -4.93
CA ASN A 76 3.33 -15.64 -5.03
C ASN A 76 4.23 -15.84 -6.27
N SER A 77 4.62 -14.77 -7.00
CA SER A 77 5.55 -14.86 -8.14
C SER A 77 6.86 -15.56 -7.79
N ASP A 78 7.43 -15.22 -6.62
CA ASP A 78 8.78 -15.64 -6.25
C ASP A 78 8.80 -16.72 -5.16
N ARG A 79 7.63 -17.16 -4.66
CA ARG A 79 7.52 -18.09 -3.53
C ARG A 79 6.14 -18.70 -3.38
N LYS A 80 6.07 -19.84 -2.68
CA LYS A 80 4.81 -20.39 -2.18
C LYS A 80 4.35 -19.62 -0.95
N LEU A 81 3.04 -19.37 -0.86
CA LEU A 81 2.37 -18.83 0.32
C LEU A 81 1.65 -20.00 1.00
N LYS A 82 1.87 -20.18 2.30
CA LYS A 82 1.43 -21.37 3.06
C LYS A 82 -0.06 -21.36 3.34
N ASN A 83 -0.58 -20.21 3.77
CA ASN A 83 -2.00 -20.03 4.11
C ASN A 83 -2.36 -18.54 4.13
N HIS A 84 -3.65 -18.25 4.34
CA HIS A 84 -4.17 -16.89 4.37
C HIS A 84 -3.65 -16.04 5.54
N LEU A 85 -3.25 -16.66 6.67
CA LEU A 85 -2.69 -15.94 7.81
C LEU A 85 -1.34 -15.32 7.44
N GLU A 86 -0.48 -16.08 6.75
CA GLU A 86 0.80 -15.57 6.25
C GLU A 86 0.62 -14.37 5.31
N ILE A 87 -0.40 -14.41 4.45
CA ILE A 87 -0.73 -13.31 3.53
C ILE A 87 -1.14 -12.07 4.33
N SER A 88 -2.03 -12.25 5.31
CA SER A 88 -2.53 -11.18 6.18
C SER A 88 -1.40 -10.53 6.98
N ASP A 89 -0.54 -11.32 7.61
CA ASP A 89 0.56 -10.82 8.43
C ASP A 89 1.57 -10.02 7.61
N ARG A 90 1.93 -10.54 6.43
CA ARG A 90 2.84 -9.84 5.50
C ARG A 90 2.23 -8.56 4.96
N ALA A 91 0.95 -8.59 4.58
CA ALA A 91 0.25 -7.40 4.10
C ALA A 91 0.19 -6.32 5.19
N ALA A 92 -0.09 -6.69 6.44
CA ALA A 92 -0.12 -5.75 7.57
C ALA A 92 1.26 -5.12 7.82
N GLU A 93 2.33 -5.92 7.81
CA GLU A 93 3.70 -5.45 7.96
C GLU A 93 4.09 -4.46 6.86
N LEU A 94 3.84 -4.82 5.59
CA LEU A 94 4.12 -3.95 4.45
C LEU A 94 3.28 -2.68 4.50
N LYS A 95 1.99 -2.79 4.80
CA LYS A 95 1.08 -1.65 4.89
C LYS A 95 1.56 -0.63 5.91
N LYS A 96 2.11 -1.08 7.05
CA LYS A 96 2.75 -0.18 8.03
C LYS A 96 3.91 0.59 7.41
N ARG A 97 4.80 -0.09 6.68
CA ARG A 97 5.95 0.54 6.03
C ARG A 97 5.55 1.54 4.95
N VAL A 98 4.58 1.18 4.11
CA VAL A 98 4.12 2.09 3.04
C VAL A 98 3.46 3.34 3.65
N LYS A 99 2.73 3.21 4.76
CA LYS A 99 2.13 4.36 5.47
C LYS A 99 3.14 5.31 6.11
N GLU A 100 4.39 4.89 6.28
CA GLU A 100 5.48 5.74 6.76
C GLU A 100 6.14 6.54 5.62
N MET A 101 5.87 6.17 4.36
CA MET A 101 6.38 6.88 3.18
C MET A 101 5.52 8.12 2.86
N PRO A 102 6.14 9.23 2.43
CA PRO A 102 5.40 10.43 2.04
C PRO A 102 4.69 10.24 0.70
N GLY A 103 3.41 10.61 0.64
CA GLY A 103 2.62 10.58 -0.59
C GLY A 103 2.16 9.17 -0.99
N SER A 104 1.61 9.06 -2.20
CA SER A 104 1.06 7.80 -2.70
C SER A 104 2.17 6.87 -3.15
N ASN A 105 2.21 5.65 -2.59
CA ASN A 105 3.30 4.71 -2.79
C ASN A 105 2.81 3.26 -2.71
N PHE A 106 3.63 2.35 -3.25
CA PHE A 106 3.47 0.92 -3.04
C PHE A 106 4.78 0.22 -2.66
N ILE A 107 4.66 -0.92 -1.97
CA ILE A 107 5.78 -1.85 -1.75
C ILE A 107 5.32 -3.26 -2.10
N LYS A 108 6.14 -3.98 -2.87
CA LYS A 108 6.00 -5.42 -3.14
C LYS A 108 6.92 -6.23 -2.24
N ASP A 109 6.39 -7.28 -1.63
CA ASP A 109 7.18 -8.19 -0.79
C ASP A 109 8.10 -9.05 -1.66
N ARG A 110 9.39 -8.70 -1.70
CA ARG A 110 10.44 -9.44 -2.43
C ARG A 110 11.26 -10.36 -1.53
N ARG A 111 10.82 -10.64 -0.30
CA ARG A 111 11.58 -11.50 0.62
C ARG A 111 11.50 -12.96 0.16
N MET A 112 12.65 -13.55 -0.15
CA MET A 112 12.76 -15.00 -0.35
C MET A 112 12.71 -15.72 1.00
N GLU A 113 12.13 -16.93 1.04
CA GLU A 113 12.29 -17.78 2.23
C GLU A 113 13.78 -18.09 2.39
N LYS A 114 14.32 -17.88 3.60
CA LYS A 114 15.62 -18.46 3.95
C LYS A 114 15.41 -19.97 4.00
N THR A 115 15.93 -20.70 3.03
CA THR A 115 16.22 -22.12 3.25
C THR A 115 17.17 -22.17 4.43
N ASN A 116 16.74 -22.80 5.54
CA ASN A 116 17.67 -23.17 6.60
C ASN A 116 18.65 -24.16 5.97
N GLY A 117 19.80 -23.66 5.52
CA GLY A 117 20.93 -24.50 5.16
C GLY A 117 21.31 -25.27 6.42
N GLU A 118 21.12 -26.58 6.39
CA GLU A 118 21.81 -27.47 7.30
C GLU A 118 23.31 -27.20 7.12
N PHE A 119 23.93 -26.60 8.13
CA PHE A 119 25.38 -26.53 8.21
C PHE A 119 25.86 -27.97 8.44
N GLU A 120 26.30 -28.64 7.37
CA GLU A 120 27.14 -29.83 7.49
C GLU A 120 28.47 -29.38 8.08
N LEU A 121 28.71 -29.73 9.34
CA LEU A 121 29.99 -29.55 10.02
C LEU A 121 30.99 -30.55 9.39
N CYS A 122 32.01 -30.02 8.72
CA CYS A 122 33.28 -30.74 8.51
C CYS A 122 34.04 -30.89 9.84
#